data_AF-A0A4W4DRQ0-F1
#
_entry.id   AF-A0A4W4DRQ0-F1
#
_cell.length_a   1.000
_cell.length_b   1.000
_cell.length_c   1.000
_cell.angle_alpha   90.00
_cell.angle_beta   90.00
_cell.angle_gamma   90.00
#
_symmetry.space_group_name_H-M   'P 1'
#
loop_
_entity.id
_entity.type
_entity.pdbx_description
1 polymer ?
#
loop_
_entity_poly.entity_id
_entity_poly.type
_entity_poly.pdbx_seq_one_letter_code
_entity_poly.pdbx_strand_id
1 'polypeptide(L)'
;PLLLEMSAVLKSLWTLKHGLILVFTPLMLLPLPLVIGTTEASCAYVIILMAVYWCTEALPLAVTALLPALLFPLLGIMQSKQVCMQYLKDTNMLFVGGLIVAVAVEHWNLHKRIALRVLLFVGVRPALLMLGFMGVTSFLSMWISNTATTAMMVPILQAVLEQLDCREAAPDRPEPLLEPEGCGEVPSQAPETQYLQLAKYKGVQGDSASRRRQAAERWPACKGMTLCVCYAASIGGTATLTGTGPNLVLKGQMSQLFPQNADVINFASWFGFAFPNMIIMLLLAWLWLQFLYMGFDFKKTWGCGSVKTQKEIAAYNVIREEHRLLGPMSSGELSVLGLFALLVGLWFTRDPGFVTGWATCTFNSDAEYGSLHQNHSCDVRGETPRQGCRVACPLLTWKVAQKKMPWNIVLLLGGGFALAKGSEESGLSTWMGNQLTPLHNIPAWAMVIVLCLLITILTECTSNVATATIFLPVLASMSQSIGVNPLYVMVPCTLSASFAFMLPVATPPNAIVFSYGYLKVSDMTKAGITMNIIGILCTMLAINTWGRAMFHLDSFPAWANRTGS
;
A
#
# COMPACT_ATOMS: atom_id res chain seq x y z
N PRO A 1 -10.88 -29.15 -27.79
CA PRO A 1 -9.56 -29.83 -27.91
C PRO A 1 -8.42 -28.87 -28.25
N LEU A 2 -8.42 -28.21 -29.42
CA LEU A 2 -7.35 -27.30 -29.86
C LEU A 2 -7.12 -26.08 -28.94
N LEU A 3 -8.19 -25.47 -28.41
CA LEU A 3 -8.11 -24.35 -27.46
C LEU A 3 -7.55 -24.77 -26.08
N LEU A 4 -7.81 -26.01 -25.66
CA LEU A 4 -7.28 -26.58 -24.43
C LEU A 4 -5.79 -26.92 -24.56
N GLU A 5 -5.38 -27.45 -25.71
CA GLU A 5 -3.96 -27.65 -26.03
C GLU A 5 -3.21 -26.33 -26.17
N MET A 6 -3.76 -25.33 -26.86
CA MET A 6 -3.17 -23.98 -26.89
C MET A 6 -3.05 -23.36 -25.49
N SER A 7 -4.05 -23.53 -24.62
CA SER A 7 -3.99 -23.09 -23.22
C SER A 7 -2.89 -23.80 -22.43
N ALA A 8 -2.70 -25.10 -22.64
CA ALA A 8 -1.66 -25.89 -21.98
C ALA A 8 -0.26 -25.50 -22.49
N VAL A 9 -0.11 -25.30 -23.79
CA VAL A 9 1.14 -24.82 -24.42
C VAL A 9 1.46 -23.38 -24.00
N LEU A 10 0.47 -22.48 -23.93
CA LEU A 10 0.69 -21.12 -23.40
C LEU A 10 1.08 -21.13 -21.91
N LYS A 11 0.42 -21.97 -21.09
CA LYS A 11 0.82 -22.14 -19.68
C LYS A 11 2.23 -22.72 -19.55
N SER A 12 2.58 -23.69 -20.40
CA SER A 12 3.90 -24.32 -20.45
C SER A 12 4.97 -23.34 -20.92
N LEU A 13 4.70 -22.51 -21.93
CA LEU A 13 5.57 -21.42 -22.38
C LEU A 13 5.71 -20.33 -21.31
N TRP A 14 4.64 -20.05 -20.55
CA TRP A 14 4.66 -19.09 -19.45
C TRP A 14 5.50 -19.58 -18.27
N THR A 15 5.44 -20.88 -17.93
CA THR A 15 6.36 -21.47 -16.94
C THR A 15 7.78 -21.59 -17.49
N LEU A 16 7.97 -21.88 -18.78
CA LEU A 16 9.28 -21.89 -19.43
C LEU A 16 9.92 -20.49 -19.43
N LYS A 17 9.13 -19.43 -19.61
CA LYS A 17 9.59 -18.03 -19.57
C LYS A 17 10.30 -17.69 -18.25
N HIS A 18 9.74 -18.11 -17.11
CA HIS A 18 10.35 -17.84 -15.80
C HIS A 18 11.66 -18.62 -15.65
N GLY A 19 11.69 -19.88 -16.09
CA GLY A 19 12.92 -20.70 -16.10
C GLY A 19 14.00 -20.13 -17.04
N LEU A 20 13.62 -19.65 -18.22
CA LEU A 20 14.51 -19.01 -19.17
C LEU A 20 15.11 -17.72 -18.61
N ILE A 21 14.31 -16.85 -18.00
CA ILE A 21 14.82 -15.62 -17.35
C ILE A 21 15.79 -15.99 -16.23
N LEU A 22 15.46 -16.98 -15.40
CA LEU A 22 16.28 -17.39 -14.26
C LEU A 22 17.64 -17.97 -14.66
N VAL A 23 17.72 -18.67 -15.79
CA VAL A 23 18.98 -19.25 -16.29
C VAL A 23 19.75 -18.26 -17.16
N PHE A 24 19.06 -17.58 -18.07
CA PHE A 24 19.70 -16.75 -19.08
C PHE A 24 20.20 -15.41 -18.53
N THR A 25 19.48 -14.79 -17.59
CA THR A 25 19.89 -13.50 -16.99
C THR A 25 21.27 -13.57 -16.32
N PRO A 26 21.56 -14.52 -15.40
CA PRO A 26 22.88 -14.61 -14.79
C PRO A 26 23.97 -14.98 -15.81
N LEU A 27 23.67 -15.84 -16.80
CA LEU A 27 24.61 -16.16 -17.89
C LEU A 27 24.97 -14.94 -18.74
N MET A 28 23.98 -14.12 -19.09
CA MET A 28 24.17 -12.91 -19.88
C MET A 28 24.97 -11.85 -19.11
N LEU A 29 24.77 -11.76 -17.78
CA LEU A 29 25.46 -10.78 -16.93
C LEU A 29 26.83 -11.27 -16.42
N LEU A 30 27.15 -12.55 -16.56
CA LEU A 30 28.42 -13.19 -16.16
C LEU A 30 29.70 -12.48 -16.65
N PRO A 31 29.73 -11.83 -17.83
CA PRO A 31 30.89 -11.07 -18.27
C PRO A 31 31.24 -9.89 -17.34
N LEU A 32 30.29 -9.31 -16.59
CA LEU A 32 30.58 -8.22 -15.64
C LEU A 32 31.60 -8.65 -14.57
N PRO A 33 31.33 -9.67 -13.73
CA PRO A 33 32.27 -10.07 -12.69
C PRO A 33 33.52 -10.75 -13.26
N LEU A 34 33.42 -11.49 -14.39
CA LEU A 34 34.55 -12.28 -14.90
C LEU A 34 35.53 -11.51 -15.81
N VAL A 35 35.04 -10.55 -16.61
CA VAL A 35 35.88 -9.83 -17.57
C VAL A 35 36.40 -8.52 -16.99
N ILE A 36 35.56 -7.76 -16.28
CA ILE A 36 35.97 -6.48 -15.67
C ILE A 36 36.75 -6.74 -14.37
N GLY A 37 36.35 -7.76 -13.60
CA GLY A 37 37.11 -8.25 -12.44
C GLY A 37 37.18 -7.30 -11.25
N THR A 38 36.41 -6.20 -11.24
CA THR A 38 36.38 -5.25 -10.12
C THR A 38 35.26 -5.54 -9.13
N THR A 39 35.40 -5.01 -7.91
CA THR A 39 34.39 -5.12 -6.85
C THR A 39 33.10 -4.38 -7.22
N GLU A 40 33.20 -3.25 -7.91
CA GLU A 40 32.05 -2.48 -8.41
C GLU A 40 31.25 -3.29 -9.43
N ALA A 41 31.93 -3.93 -10.40
CA ALA A 41 31.28 -4.75 -11.43
C ALA A 41 30.59 -5.97 -10.84
N SER A 42 31.20 -6.58 -9.81
CA SER A 42 30.61 -7.70 -9.07
C SER A 42 29.38 -7.28 -8.29
N CYS A 43 29.38 -6.10 -7.68
CA CYS A 43 28.21 -5.56 -7.00
C CYS A 43 27.09 -5.20 -8.00
N ALA A 44 27.45 -4.55 -9.11
CA ALA A 44 26.52 -4.20 -10.18
C ALA A 44 25.85 -5.45 -10.78
N TYR A 45 26.59 -6.56 -10.95
CA TYR A 45 26.04 -7.85 -11.35
C TYR A 45 24.89 -8.29 -10.44
N VAL A 46 25.09 -8.27 -9.11
CA VAL A 46 24.06 -8.69 -8.16
C VAL A 46 22.86 -7.73 -8.18
N ILE A 47 23.09 -6.42 -8.25
CA ILE A 47 22.01 -5.42 -8.29
C ILE A 47 21.17 -5.57 -9.55
N ILE A 48 21.80 -5.69 -10.73
CA ILE A 48 21.09 -5.84 -12.01
C ILE A 48 20.33 -7.16 -12.03
N LEU A 49 20.96 -8.25 -11.56
CA LEU A 49 20.31 -9.56 -11.45
C LEU A 49 19.05 -9.49 -10.56
N MET A 50 19.16 -8.86 -9.39
CA MET A 50 18.02 -8.67 -8.49
C MET A 50 16.97 -7.75 -9.09
N ALA A 51 17.36 -6.66 -9.75
CA ALA A 51 16.44 -5.75 -10.41
C ALA A 51 15.63 -6.47 -11.49
N VAL A 52 16.27 -7.27 -12.35
CA VAL A 52 15.57 -8.08 -13.35
C VAL A 52 14.61 -9.06 -12.66
N TYR A 53 15.06 -9.80 -11.64
CA TYR A 53 14.21 -10.77 -10.95
C TYR A 53 13.04 -10.14 -10.20
N TRP A 54 13.21 -8.94 -9.64
CA TRP A 54 12.12 -8.19 -9.01
C TRP A 54 11.16 -7.59 -10.04
N CYS A 55 11.65 -7.06 -11.15
CA CYS A 55 10.80 -6.50 -12.22
C CYS A 55 10.02 -7.58 -12.97
N THR A 56 10.61 -8.76 -13.19
CA THR A 56 9.94 -9.87 -13.89
C THR A 56 9.24 -10.84 -12.95
N GLU A 57 9.38 -10.65 -11.63
CA GLU A 57 8.93 -11.58 -10.58
C GLU A 57 9.30 -13.05 -10.89
N ALA A 58 10.51 -13.28 -11.42
CA ALA A 58 10.97 -14.62 -11.81
C ALA A 58 11.09 -15.56 -10.61
N LEU A 59 11.38 -14.98 -9.44
CA LEU A 59 11.41 -15.63 -8.14
C LEU A 59 10.56 -14.83 -7.15
N PRO A 60 10.03 -15.46 -6.09
CA PRO A 60 9.36 -14.73 -5.02
C PRO A 60 10.27 -13.63 -4.47
N LEU A 61 9.71 -12.44 -4.26
CA LEU A 61 10.47 -11.23 -3.86
C LEU A 61 11.43 -11.46 -2.70
N ALA A 62 11.03 -12.29 -1.73
CA ALA A 62 11.83 -12.67 -0.56
C ALA A 62 13.03 -13.57 -0.89
N VAL A 63 12.89 -14.48 -1.86
CA VAL A 63 13.96 -15.37 -2.30
C VAL A 63 15.01 -14.56 -3.05
N THR A 64 14.57 -13.68 -3.96
CA THR A 64 15.47 -12.72 -4.63
C THR A 64 16.18 -11.85 -3.60
N ALA A 65 15.49 -11.40 -2.56
CA ALA A 65 16.06 -10.59 -1.50
C ALA A 65 17.17 -11.30 -0.71
N LEU A 66 17.21 -12.63 -0.67
CA LEU A 66 18.26 -13.43 -0.02
C LEU A 66 19.52 -13.60 -0.89
N LEU A 67 19.47 -13.26 -2.18
CA LEU A 67 20.62 -13.41 -3.09
C LEU A 67 21.90 -12.69 -2.60
N PRO A 68 21.85 -11.46 -2.04
CA PRO A 68 23.04 -10.81 -1.50
C PRO A 68 23.71 -11.62 -0.38
N ALA A 69 22.94 -12.33 0.45
CA ALA A 69 23.49 -13.15 1.53
C ALA A 69 24.38 -14.29 1.02
N LEU A 70 24.14 -14.76 -0.21
CA LEU A 70 24.92 -15.79 -0.87
C LEU A 70 25.98 -15.20 -1.82
N LEU A 71 25.59 -14.26 -2.67
CA LEU A 71 26.42 -13.76 -3.76
C LEU A 71 27.49 -12.75 -3.29
N PHE A 72 27.23 -11.93 -2.27
CA PHE A 72 28.23 -10.97 -1.81
C PHE A 72 29.47 -11.63 -1.19
N PRO A 73 29.34 -12.65 -0.31
CA PRO A 73 30.50 -13.39 0.17
C PRO A 73 31.19 -14.19 -0.93
N LEU A 74 30.43 -14.77 -1.87
CA LEU A 74 30.97 -15.56 -2.97
C LEU A 74 31.80 -14.73 -3.94
N LEU A 75 31.36 -13.50 -4.24
CA LEU A 75 32.05 -12.57 -5.15
C LEU A 75 33.09 -11.69 -4.42
N GLY A 76 33.34 -11.92 -3.13
CA GLY A 76 34.34 -11.17 -2.36
C GLY A 76 33.98 -9.71 -2.08
N ILE A 77 32.70 -9.33 -2.16
CA ILE A 77 32.24 -7.94 -1.94
C ILE A 77 32.18 -7.62 -0.44
N MET A 78 31.61 -8.54 0.36
CA MET A 78 31.40 -8.31 1.80
C MET A 78 31.39 -9.63 2.56
N GLN A 79 31.85 -9.63 3.82
CA GLN A 79 31.86 -10.84 4.65
C GLN A 79 30.44 -11.29 5.01
N SER A 80 30.20 -12.61 5.07
CA SER A 80 28.88 -13.19 5.37
C SER A 80 28.25 -12.65 6.66
N LYS A 81 29.03 -12.49 7.74
CA LYS A 81 28.57 -11.90 9.01
C LYS A 81 28.02 -10.49 8.82
N GLN A 82 28.71 -9.66 8.03
CA GLN A 82 28.30 -8.27 7.77
C GLN A 82 27.02 -8.22 6.93
N VAL A 83 26.88 -9.12 5.96
CA VAL A 83 25.67 -9.24 5.13
C VAL A 83 24.47 -9.67 5.98
N CYS A 84 24.62 -10.71 6.81
CA CYS A 84 23.53 -11.21 7.66
C CYS A 84 23.03 -10.15 8.66
N MET A 85 23.93 -9.31 9.21
CA MET A 85 23.54 -8.21 10.11
C MET A 85 22.63 -7.17 9.44
N GLN A 86 22.64 -7.05 8.11
CA GLN A 86 21.74 -6.14 7.40
C GLN A 86 20.26 -6.58 7.46
N TYR A 87 20.00 -7.87 7.66
CA TYR A 87 18.62 -8.39 7.76
C TYR A 87 17.99 -8.18 9.14
N LEU A 88 18.78 -7.87 10.17
CA LEU A 88 18.31 -7.72 11.55
C LEU A 88 18.51 -6.29 12.10
N LYS A 89 18.51 -5.29 11.22
CA LYS A 89 18.61 -3.88 11.62
C LYS A 89 17.39 -3.42 12.43
N ASP A 90 17.60 -2.41 13.27
CA ASP A 90 16.57 -1.81 14.14
C ASP A 90 15.31 -1.39 13.37
N THR A 91 15.47 -0.84 12.15
CA THR A 91 14.34 -0.49 11.28
C THR A 91 13.48 -1.70 10.91
N ASN A 92 14.10 -2.86 10.70
CA ASN A 92 13.37 -4.09 10.41
C ASN A 92 12.64 -4.63 11.65
N MET A 93 13.27 -4.52 12.83
CA MET A 93 12.63 -4.88 14.10
C MET A 93 11.45 -3.96 14.44
N LEU A 94 11.57 -2.66 14.18
CA LEU A 94 10.48 -1.70 14.29
C LEU A 94 9.29 -2.10 13.40
N PHE A 95 9.58 -2.53 12.17
CA PHE A 95 8.55 -2.98 11.24
C PHE A 95 7.85 -4.25 11.72
N VAL A 96 8.61 -5.25 12.17
CA VAL A 96 8.08 -6.48 12.78
C VAL A 96 7.15 -6.16 13.95
N GLY A 97 7.57 -5.27 14.86
CA GLY A 97 6.74 -4.84 15.99
C GLY A 97 5.44 -4.16 15.55
N GLY A 98 5.50 -3.25 14.59
CA GLY A 98 4.32 -2.58 14.04
C GLY A 98 3.34 -3.54 13.38
N LEU A 99 3.83 -4.50 12.59
CA LEU A 99 2.99 -5.53 11.95
C LEU A 99 2.30 -6.44 12.96
N ILE A 100 2.98 -6.84 14.04
CA ILE A 100 2.37 -7.68 15.09
C ILE A 100 1.20 -6.95 15.74
N VAL A 101 1.32 -5.65 16.00
CA VAL A 101 0.22 -4.85 16.56
C VAL A 101 -0.91 -4.66 15.55
N ALA A 102 -0.60 -4.42 14.29
CA ALA A 102 -1.60 -4.41 13.21
C ALA A 102 -2.38 -5.74 13.14
N VAL A 103 -1.67 -6.87 13.24
CA VAL A 103 -2.30 -8.21 13.27
C VAL A 103 -3.18 -8.40 14.51
N ALA A 104 -2.82 -7.84 15.66
CA ALA A 104 -3.66 -7.86 16.86
C ALA A 104 -4.95 -7.04 16.66
N VAL A 105 -4.86 -5.83 16.11
CA VAL A 105 -6.02 -4.98 15.77
C VAL A 105 -6.93 -5.67 14.74
N GLU A 106 -6.33 -6.40 13.80
CA GLU A 106 -7.05 -7.20 12.82
C GLU A 106 -7.76 -8.40 13.48
N HIS A 107 -7.06 -9.15 14.33
CA HIS A 107 -7.58 -10.35 15.00
C HIS A 107 -8.83 -10.08 15.84
N TRP A 108 -8.86 -8.93 16.51
CA TRP A 108 -9.99 -8.50 17.34
C TRP A 108 -11.10 -7.74 16.58
N ASN A 109 -11.00 -7.61 15.25
CA ASN A 109 -11.97 -6.87 14.41
C ASN A 109 -12.21 -5.41 14.84
N LEU A 110 -11.28 -4.83 15.62
CA LEU A 110 -11.38 -3.46 16.11
C LEU A 110 -11.44 -2.45 14.96
N HIS A 111 -10.60 -2.68 13.94
CA HIS A 111 -10.59 -1.92 12.69
C HIS A 111 -11.95 -1.92 11.97
N LYS A 112 -12.66 -3.07 11.87
CA LYS A 112 -14.01 -3.15 11.27
C LYS A 112 -15.03 -2.34 12.08
N ARG A 113 -14.94 -2.37 13.41
CA ARG A 113 -15.82 -1.58 14.30
C ARG A 113 -15.62 -0.08 14.10
N ILE A 114 -14.37 0.38 14.07
CA ILE A 114 -14.04 1.80 13.83
C ILE A 114 -14.57 2.21 12.45
N ALA A 115 -14.35 1.38 11.43
CA ALA A 115 -14.79 1.67 10.08
C ALA A 115 -16.29 1.90 9.96
N LEU A 116 -17.08 0.94 10.44
CA LEU A 116 -18.53 1.00 10.34
C LEU A 116 -19.12 2.16 11.15
N ARG A 117 -18.54 2.49 12.32
CA ARG A 117 -18.98 3.66 13.09
C ARG A 117 -18.80 4.97 12.32
N VAL A 118 -17.65 5.15 11.66
CA VAL A 118 -17.41 6.35 10.88
C VAL A 118 -18.33 6.40 9.66
N LEU A 119 -18.56 5.28 8.97
CA LEU A 119 -19.50 5.22 7.85
C LEU A 119 -20.94 5.54 8.28
N LEU A 120 -21.36 5.10 9.47
CA LEU A 120 -22.67 5.46 10.04
C LEU A 120 -22.77 6.95 10.38
N PHE A 121 -21.66 7.59 10.78
CA PHE A 121 -21.62 9.01 11.08
C PHE A 121 -21.67 9.88 9.82
N VAL A 122 -20.92 9.52 8.77
CA VAL A 122 -20.85 10.29 7.51
C VAL A 122 -22.17 10.20 6.72
N GLY A 123 -22.88 9.08 6.81
CA GLY A 123 -24.15 8.85 6.14
C GLY A 123 -24.01 8.26 4.73
N VAL A 124 -25.12 8.24 3.99
CA VAL A 124 -25.34 7.38 2.80
C VAL A 124 -25.47 8.13 1.47
N ARG A 125 -25.27 9.45 1.47
CA ARG A 125 -25.33 10.22 0.22
C ARG A 125 -24.16 9.83 -0.66
N PRO A 126 -24.32 9.51 -1.95
CA PRO A 126 -23.25 8.91 -2.77
C PRO A 126 -21.88 9.60 -2.70
N ALA A 127 -21.83 10.93 -2.75
CA ALA A 127 -20.57 11.67 -2.70
C ALA A 127 -19.94 11.73 -1.29
N LEU A 128 -20.76 11.90 -0.25
CA LEU A 128 -20.30 11.85 1.15
C LEU A 128 -19.93 10.43 1.55
N LEU A 129 -20.66 9.44 1.04
CA LEU A 129 -20.39 8.02 1.21
C LEU A 129 -19.06 7.65 0.58
N MET A 130 -18.77 8.14 -0.65
CA MET A 130 -17.45 8.00 -1.25
C MET A 130 -16.35 8.64 -0.39
N LEU A 131 -16.57 9.86 0.10
CA LEU A 131 -15.62 10.53 1.01
C LEU A 131 -15.44 9.75 2.32
N GLY A 132 -16.52 9.19 2.87
CA GLY A 132 -16.51 8.34 4.06
C GLY A 132 -15.71 7.06 3.84
N PHE A 133 -15.96 6.35 2.75
CA PHE A 133 -15.16 5.18 2.37
C PHE A 133 -13.69 5.55 2.18
N MET A 134 -13.40 6.64 1.47
CA MET A 134 -12.02 7.10 1.26
C MET A 134 -11.33 7.46 2.58
N GLY A 135 -11.96 8.27 3.43
CA GLY A 135 -11.38 8.72 4.69
C GLY A 135 -11.14 7.59 5.69
N VAL A 136 -12.09 6.65 5.81
CA VAL A 136 -11.91 5.49 6.68
C VAL A 136 -10.85 4.55 6.11
N THR A 137 -10.89 4.28 4.81
CA THR A 137 -9.90 3.40 4.17
C THR A 137 -8.50 3.99 4.30
N SER A 138 -8.32 5.29 4.05
CA SER A 138 -7.03 5.93 4.21
C SER A 138 -6.55 5.88 5.66
N PHE A 139 -7.43 6.18 6.63
CA PHE A 139 -7.10 6.11 8.06
C PHE A 139 -6.66 4.72 8.50
N LEU A 140 -7.39 3.67 8.11
CA LEU A 140 -6.99 2.30 8.45
C LEU A 140 -5.68 1.90 7.77
N SER A 141 -5.48 2.32 6.52
CA SER A 141 -4.25 2.02 5.77
C SER A 141 -3.01 2.73 6.31
N MET A 142 -3.15 3.75 7.17
CA MET A 142 -2.01 4.33 7.89
C MET A 142 -1.41 3.35 8.91
N TRP A 143 -2.21 2.41 9.42
CA TRP A 143 -1.81 1.56 10.56
C TRP A 143 -1.73 0.09 10.16
N ILE A 144 -2.51 -0.29 9.16
CA ILE A 144 -2.64 -1.64 8.64
C ILE A 144 -2.16 -1.63 7.18
N SER A 145 -1.67 -2.77 6.69
CA SER A 145 -1.26 -2.88 5.27
C SER A 145 -2.38 -2.51 4.29
N ASN A 146 -2.00 -1.88 3.17
CA ASN A 146 -2.94 -1.48 2.10
C ASN A 146 -3.82 -2.64 1.60
N THR A 147 -3.21 -3.82 1.44
CA THR A 147 -3.89 -5.04 1.00
C THR A 147 -4.97 -5.49 1.98
N ALA A 148 -4.66 -5.57 3.27
CA ALA A 148 -5.62 -6.01 4.28
C ALA A 148 -6.77 -5.00 4.44
N THR A 149 -6.46 -3.70 4.42
CA THR A 149 -7.46 -2.63 4.48
C THR A 149 -8.43 -2.72 3.30
N THR A 150 -7.92 -2.92 2.08
CA THR A 150 -8.77 -3.06 0.88
C THR A 150 -9.60 -4.34 0.93
N ALA A 151 -9.00 -5.48 1.27
CA ALA A 151 -9.70 -6.76 1.40
C ALA A 151 -10.87 -6.70 2.40
N MET A 152 -10.75 -5.89 3.46
CA MET A 152 -11.84 -5.66 4.41
C MET A 152 -12.91 -4.71 3.86
N MET A 153 -12.50 -3.60 3.23
CA MET A 153 -13.43 -2.55 2.80
C MET A 153 -14.27 -2.95 1.59
N VAL A 154 -13.72 -3.74 0.67
CA VAL A 154 -14.42 -4.04 -0.59
C VAL A 154 -15.70 -4.86 -0.38
N PRO A 155 -15.76 -5.90 0.47
CA PRO A 155 -17.02 -6.57 0.78
C PRO A 155 -18.09 -5.64 1.37
N ILE A 156 -17.70 -4.71 2.26
CA ILE A 156 -18.61 -3.72 2.85
C ILE A 156 -19.13 -2.78 1.76
N LEU A 157 -18.23 -2.28 0.93
CA LEU A 157 -18.58 -1.44 -0.21
C LEU A 157 -19.52 -2.18 -1.17
N GLN A 158 -19.25 -3.43 -1.50
CA GLN A 158 -20.09 -4.22 -2.40
C GLN A 158 -21.50 -4.39 -1.84
N ALA A 159 -21.64 -4.73 -0.56
CA ALA A 159 -22.94 -4.86 0.08
C ALA A 159 -23.75 -3.55 0.00
N VAL A 160 -23.07 -2.40 0.07
CA VAL A 160 -23.67 -1.07 -0.11
C VAL A 160 -24.02 -0.79 -1.58
N LEU A 161 -23.13 -1.11 -2.52
CA LEU A 161 -23.36 -0.91 -3.97
C LEU A 161 -24.49 -1.78 -4.50
N GLU A 162 -24.69 -2.99 -3.96
CA GLU A 162 -25.80 -3.87 -4.31
C GLU A 162 -27.16 -3.25 -3.95
N GLN A 163 -27.26 -2.55 -2.82
CA GLN A 163 -28.49 -1.82 -2.43
C GLN A 163 -28.75 -0.57 -3.28
N LEU A 164 -27.74 -0.09 -4.01
CA LEU A 164 -27.85 1.06 -4.91
C LEU A 164 -28.21 0.65 -6.35
N ASP A 165 -28.53 -0.64 -6.58
CA ASP A 165 -28.85 -1.29 -7.87
C ASP A 165 -27.70 -1.26 -8.90
N CYS A 166 -26.45 -1.19 -8.43
CA CYS A 166 -25.29 -1.17 -9.33
C CYS A 166 -25.15 -2.48 -10.14
N ARG A 167 -25.65 -3.62 -9.63
CA ARG A 167 -25.44 -4.95 -10.22
C ARG A 167 -26.36 -5.29 -11.41
N GLU A 168 -27.47 -4.56 -11.57
CA GLU A 168 -28.39 -4.67 -12.72
C GLU A 168 -27.94 -3.81 -13.92
N ALA A 169 -27.00 -2.89 -13.72
CA ALA A 169 -26.55 -1.91 -14.70
C ALA A 169 -25.41 -2.36 -15.63
N ALA A 170 -24.88 -3.58 -15.43
CA ALA A 170 -23.71 -4.05 -16.18
C ALA A 170 -24.06 -4.23 -17.68
N PRO A 171 -23.33 -3.57 -18.61
CA PRO A 171 -23.68 -3.53 -20.03
C PRO A 171 -23.48 -4.86 -20.78
N ASP A 172 -22.75 -5.82 -20.21
CA ASP A 172 -22.30 -7.05 -20.89
C ASP A 172 -23.09 -8.33 -20.50
N ARG A 173 -24.30 -8.23 -19.94
CA ARG A 173 -25.15 -9.43 -19.78
C ARG A 173 -25.81 -9.78 -21.12
N PRO A 174 -25.66 -11.02 -21.64
CA PRO A 174 -26.59 -11.50 -22.63
C PRO A 174 -27.99 -11.47 -22.02
N GLU A 175 -28.99 -11.03 -22.79
CA GLU A 175 -30.39 -11.20 -22.42
C GLU A 175 -30.59 -12.66 -21.95
N PRO A 176 -31.40 -12.93 -20.92
CA PRO A 176 -31.95 -14.27 -20.82
C PRO A 176 -32.65 -14.48 -22.16
N LEU A 177 -32.12 -15.37 -22.99
CA LEU A 177 -32.86 -15.94 -24.08
C LEU A 177 -34.10 -16.53 -23.41
N LEU A 178 -35.20 -15.79 -23.46
CA LEU A 178 -36.51 -16.37 -23.29
C LEU A 178 -36.59 -17.39 -24.43
N GLU A 179 -36.20 -18.63 -24.12
CA GLU A 179 -36.60 -19.74 -24.96
C GLU A 179 -38.12 -19.63 -25.09
N PRO A 180 -38.66 -19.55 -26.31
CA PRO A 180 -40.09 -19.68 -26.47
C PRO A 180 -40.44 -21.07 -25.96
N GLU A 181 -41.05 -21.15 -24.77
CA GLU A 181 -41.70 -22.37 -24.34
C GLU A 181 -42.59 -22.85 -25.50
N GLY A 182 -42.46 -24.14 -25.79
CA GLY A 182 -42.77 -24.73 -27.08
C GLY A 182 -44.14 -24.37 -27.67
N CYS A 183 -44.24 -24.57 -28.97
CA CYS A 183 -45.51 -24.64 -29.68
C CYS A 183 -46.40 -25.74 -29.07
N GLY A 184 -47.20 -25.37 -28.07
CA GLY A 184 -48.40 -26.07 -27.66
C GLY A 184 -49.60 -25.39 -28.32
N GLU A 185 -50.42 -26.17 -29.00
CA GLU A 185 -51.58 -25.75 -29.78
C GLU A 185 -52.51 -24.80 -28.99
N VAL A 186 -52.92 -23.72 -29.66
CA VAL A 186 -53.88 -22.74 -29.14
C VAL A 186 -55.28 -23.36 -29.14
N PRO A 187 -56.00 -23.47 -28.00
CA PRO A 187 -57.42 -23.77 -28.02
C PRO A 187 -58.17 -22.54 -28.52
N SER A 188 -58.92 -22.71 -29.61
CA SER A 188 -59.58 -21.66 -30.39
C SER A 188 -60.84 -21.05 -29.76
N GLN A 189 -60.94 -20.96 -28.42
CA GLN A 189 -62.08 -20.31 -27.75
C GLN A 189 -61.65 -19.71 -26.40
N ALA A 190 -61.23 -18.44 -26.41
CA ALA A 190 -61.11 -17.65 -25.18
C ALA A 190 -61.62 -16.22 -25.42
N PRO A 191 -62.38 -15.64 -24.47
CA PRO A 191 -63.08 -14.36 -24.65
C PRO A 191 -62.10 -13.17 -24.76
N GLU A 192 -62.51 -12.15 -25.51
CA GLU A 192 -61.76 -10.90 -25.81
C GLU A 192 -61.14 -10.21 -24.58
N THR A 193 -61.67 -10.45 -23.38
CA THR A 193 -61.16 -9.96 -22.10
C THR A 193 -59.76 -10.48 -21.74
N GLN A 194 -59.34 -11.63 -22.29
CA GLN A 194 -58.02 -12.19 -22.03
C GLN A 194 -56.90 -11.53 -22.86
N TYR A 195 -57.23 -11.00 -24.05
CA TYR A 195 -56.29 -10.22 -24.87
C TYR A 195 -55.96 -8.86 -24.22
N LEU A 196 -56.93 -8.24 -23.53
CA LEU A 196 -56.69 -7.01 -22.76
C LEU A 196 -55.80 -7.24 -21.53
N GLN A 197 -55.87 -8.42 -20.90
CA GLN A 197 -54.98 -8.81 -19.81
C GLN A 197 -53.55 -9.12 -20.27
N LEU A 198 -53.38 -9.73 -21.46
CA LEU A 198 -52.06 -9.93 -22.07
C LEU A 198 -51.42 -8.60 -22.49
N ALA A 199 -52.22 -7.63 -22.96
CA ALA A 199 -51.77 -6.27 -23.24
C ALA A 199 -51.34 -5.52 -21.97
N LYS A 200 -51.98 -5.78 -20.82
CA LYS A 200 -51.52 -5.31 -19.50
C LYS A 200 -50.22 -5.97 -19.05
N TYR A 201 -49.95 -7.22 -19.45
CA TYR A 201 -48.68 -7.89 -19.17
C TYR A 201 -47.49 -7.28 -19.95
N LYS A 202 -47.74 -6.75 -21.16
CA LYS A 202 -46.76 -5.89 -21.87
C LYS A 202 -46.55 -4.53 -21.19
N GLY A 203 -47.50 -4.06 -20.38
CA GLY A 203 -47.34 -2.86 -19.54
C GLY A 203 -46.28 -3.00 -18.43
N VAL A 204 -45.89 -4.23 -18.07
CA VAL A 204 -44.84 -4.51 -17.06
C VAL A 204 -43.43 -4.49 -17.68
N GLN A 205 -43.30 -4.57 -19.01
CA GLN A 205 -42.00 -4.44 -19.68
C GLN A 205 -41.45 -3.00 -19.63
N GLY A 206 -42.31 -1.98 -19.53
CA GLY A 206 -41.90 -0.58 -19.37
C GLY A 206 -41.09 -0.33 -18.10
N ASP A 207 -41.31 -1.13 -17.05
CA ASP A 207 -40.64 -0.99 -15.76
C ASP A 207 -39.24 -1.63 -15.74
N SER A 208 -38.99 -2.63 -16.59
CA SER A 208 -37.65 -3.23 -16.75
C SER A 208 -36.70 -2.35 -17.56
N ALA A 209 -37.23 -1.60 -18.53
CA ALA A 209 -36.46 -0.70 -19.38
C ALA A 209 -36.15 0.63 -18.66
N SER A 210 -37.11 1.15 -17.88
CA SER A 210 -36.90 2.33 -17.02
C SER A 210 -35.88 2.05 -15.91
N ARG A 211 -35.96 0.88 -15.24
CA ARG A 211 -34.95 0.43 -14.27
C ARG A 211 -33.57 0.27 -14.91
N ARG A 212 -33.47 -0.36 -16.09
CA ARG A 212 -32.19 -0.48 -16.83
C ARG A 212 -31.60 0.88 -17.20
N ARG A 213 -32.40 1.86 -17.62
CA ARG A 213 -31.93 3.23 -17.88
C ARG A 213 -31.41 3.90 -16.60
N GLN A 214 -32.16 3.84 -15.51
CA GLN A 214 -31.73 4.40 -14.22
C GLN A 214 -30.49 3.71 -13.66
N ALA A 215 -30.34 2.40 -13.88
CA ALA A 215 -29.18 1.62 -13.48
C ALA A 215 -27.95 2.02 -14.32
N ALA A 216 -28.11 2.13 -15.64
CA ALA A 216 -27.06 2.58 -16.56
C ALA A 216 -26.56 4.00 -16.25
N GLU A 217 -27.43 4.92 -15.84
CA GLU A 217 -27.06 6.27 -15.38
C GLU A 217 -26.21 6.26 -14.09
N ARG A 218 -26.36 5.23 -13.24
CA ARG A 218 -25.66 5.10 -11.96
C ARG A 218 -24.37 4.29 -12.04
N TRP A 219 -24.21 3.48 -13.09
CA TRP A 219 -23.05 2.62 -13.31
C TRP A 219 -21.70 3.37 -13.21
N PRO A 220 -21.54 4.58 -13.77
CA PRO A 220 -20.31 5.35 -13.58
C PRO A 220 -20.01 5.63 -12.11
N ALA A 221 -21.01 6.06 -11.33
CA ALA A 221 -20.86 6.33 -9.90
C ALA A 221 -20.45 5.07 -9.11
N CYS A 222 -20.98 3.90 -9.49
CA CYS A 222 -20.58 2.61 -8.91
C CYS A 222 -19.10 2.31 -9.18
N LYS A 223 -18.62 2.52 -10.41
CA LYS A 223 -17.19 2.38 -10.74
C LYS A 223 -16.31 3.31 -9.91
N GLY A 224 -16.69 4.58 -9.82
CA GLY A 224 -15.98 5.58 -9.02
C GLY A 224 -15.90 5.19 -7.54
N MET A 225 -17.00 4.68 -6.97
CA MET A 225 -17.02 4.15 -5.61
C MET A 225 -16.13 2.92 -5.42
N THR A 226 -16.03 2.01 -6.39
CA THR A 226 -15.09 0.87 -6.29
C THR A 226 -13.63 1.32 -6.34
N LEU A 227 -13.29 2.26 -7.22
CA LEU A 227 -11.93 2.82 -7.34
C LEU A 227 -11.49 3.62 -6.11
N CYS A 228 -12.43 4.26 -5.41
CA CYS A 228 -12.09 5.13 -4.30
C CYS A 228 -11.39 4.37 -3.15
N VAL A 229 -11.74 3.09 -2.93
CA VAL A 229 -11.16 2.26 -1.87
C VAL A 229 -9.71 1.90 -2.17
N CYS A 230 -9.40 1.40 -3.37
CA CYS A 230 -8.01 1.04 -3.69
C CYS A 230 -7.08 2.27 -3.71
N TYR A 231 -7.57 3.40 -4.22
CA TYR A 231 -6.80 4.65 -4.21
C TYR A 231 -6.61 5.18 -2.78
N ALA A 232 -7.67 5.20 -1.97
CA ALA A 232 -7.56 5.64 -0.58
C ALA A 232 -6.64 4.75 0.28
N ALA A 233 -6.62 3.43 0.04
CA ALA A 233 -5.69 2.53 0.71
C ALA A 233 -4.23 2.89 0.37
N SER A 234 -3.90 3.02 -0.91
CA SER A 234 -2.54 3.38 -1.34
C SER A 234 -2.12 4.77 -0.86
N ILE A 235 -3.01 5.76 -0.92
CA ILE A 235 -2.76 7.14 -0.43
C ILE A 235 -2.57 7.11 1.09
N GLY A 236 -3.46 6.46 1.83
CA GLY A 236 -3.41 6.35 3.29
C GLY A 236 -2.13 5.72 3.83
N GLY A 237 -1.64 4.69 3.13
CA GLY A 237 -0.38 4.02 3.47
C GLY A 237 0.85 4.94 3.49
N THR A 238 0.80 6.09 2.79
CA THR A 238 1.93 7.02 2.75
C THR A 238 2.09 7.86 4.03
N ALA A 239 1.04 8.04 4.84
CA ALA A 239 1.02 9.03 5.92
C ALA A 239 1.92 8.69 7.11
N THR A 240 2.12 7.40 7.40
CA THR A 240 2.95 6.93 8.51
C THR A 240 4.11 6.09 7.99
N LEU A 241 5.16 5.95 8.78
CA LEU A 241 6.29 5.10 8.42
C LEU A 241 5.89 3.64 8.24
N THR A 242 4.97 3.12 9.06
CA THR A 242 4.58 1.70 9.03
C THR A 242 3.47 1.37 8.02
N GLY A 243 2.85 2.38 7.40
CA GLY A 243 1.70 2.17 6.50
C GLY A 243 2.08 1.41 5.23
N THR A 244 3.22 1.75 4.62
CA THR A 244 3.68 1.11 3.37
C THR A 244 5.17 0.76 3.40
N GLY A 245 5.55 -0.30 2.69
CA GLY A 245 6.93 -0.81 2.64
C GLY A 245 7.97 0.22 2.15
N PRO A 246 7.72 1.02 1.09
CA PRO A 246 8.67 2.05 0.63
C PRO A 246 9.11 3.04 1.72
N ASN A 247 8.20 3.45 2.62
CA ASN A 247 8.53 4.39 3.70
C ASN A 247 9.58 3.81 4.66
N LEU A 248 9.50 2.51 4.91
CA LEU A 248 10.44 1.79 5.76
C LEU A 248 11.76 1.53 5.04
N VAL A 249 11.70 1.23 3.73
CA VAL A 249 12.90 1.18 2.89
C VAL A 249 13.63 2.50 3.01
N LEU A 250 12.95 3.63 2.80
CA LEU A 250 13.56 4.95 2.94
C LEU A 250 14.22 5.15 4.30
N LYS A 251 13.48 4.93 5.39
CA LYS A 251 14.04 5.11 6.74
C LYS A 251 15.29 4.24 6.95
N GLY A 252 15.23 2.97 6.59
CA GLY A 252 16.37 2.08 6.81
C GLY A 252 17.55 2.36 5.89
N GLN A 253 17.30 2.73 4.64
CA GLN A 253 18.32 3.18 3.68
C GLN A 253 18.98 4.47 4.16
N MET A 254 18.19 5.41 4.68
CA MET A 254 18.68 6.66 5.24
C MET A 254 19.65 6.41 6.40
N SER A 255 19.31 5.51 7.32
CA SER A 255 20.19 5.11 8.43
C SER A 255 21.42 4.31 7.98
N GLN A 256 21.36 3.54 6.88
CA GLN A 256 22.54 2.82 6.35
C GLN A 256 23.49 3.74 5.58
N LEU A 257 22.96 4.54 4.65
CA LEU A 257 23.75 5.35 3.72
C LEU A 257 24.28 6.62 4.38
N PHE A 258 23.59 7.11 5.43
CA PHE A 258 23.96 8.30 6.18
C PHE A 258 23.88 8.07 7.69
N PRO A 259 24.82 7.33 8.30
CA PRO A 259 24.76 6.99 9.73
C PRO A 259 24.76 8.20 10.68
N GLN A 260 25.31 9.34 10.26
CA GLN A 260 25.41 10.57 11.06
C GLN A 260 24.17 11.47 10.97
N ASN A 261 23.10 11.01 10.31
CA ASN A 261 21.90 11.81 10.02
C ASN A 261 21.04 12.17 11.25
N ALA A 262 21.46 11.84 12.47
CA ALA A 262 20.72 12.11 13.72
C ALA A 262 19.21 11.77 13.66
N ASP A 263 18.82 10.70 12.96
CA ASP A 263 17.42 10.25 12.83
C ASP A 263 16.47 11.37 12.31
N VAL A 264 16.94 12.21 11.38
CA VAL A 264 16.14 13.31 10.76
C VAL A 264 14.77 12.83 10.27
N ILE A 265 14.66 11.59 9.77
CA ILE A 265 13.37 10.93 9.50
C ILE A 265 13.00 10.02 10.67
N ASN A 266 12.32 10.60 11.64
CA ASN A 266 11.65 9.90 12.75
C ASN A 266 10.13 9.81 12.51
N PHE A 267 9.40 9.19 13.44
CA PHE A 267 7.95 9.00 13.27
C PHE A 267 7.19 10.32 13.24
N ALA A 268 7.57 11.28 14.10
CA ALA A 268 6.92 12.58 14.21
C ALA A 268 7.18 13.47 12.98
N SER A 269 8.44 13.58 12.55
CA SER A 269 8.83 14.35 11.36
C SER A 269 8.26 13.76 10.07
N TRP A 270 8.28 12.44 9.90
CA TRP A 270 7.64 11.79 8.76
C TRP A 270 6.14 12.05 8.74
N PHE A 271 5.46 11.89 9.88
CA PHE A 271 4.03 12.15 9.98
C PHE A 271 3.71 13.62 9.70
N GLY A 272 4.48 14.56 10.25
CA GLY A 272 4.33 15.98 10.00
C GLY A 272 4.47 16.36 8.52
N PHE A 273 5.33 15.65 7.77
CA PHE A 273 5.49 15.86 6.34
C PHE A 273 4.41 15.16 5.50
N ALA A 274 4.18 13.87 5.75
CA ALA A 274 3.39 12.99 4.89
C ALA A 274 1.89 13.04 5.16
N PHE A 275 1.46 13.28 6.42
CA PHE A 275 0.04 13.33 6.76
C PHE A 275 -0.70 14.52 6.10
N PRO A 276 -0.18 15.76 6.10
CA PRO A 276 -0.79 16.85 5.34
C PRO A 276 -0.85 16.56 3.84
N ASN A 277 0.23 16.00 3.27
CA ASN A 277 0.28 15.60 1.87
C ASN A 277 -0.79 14.55 1.54
N MET A 278 -0.98 13.56 2.42
CA MET A 278 -2.02 12.54 2.27
C MET A 278 -3.42 13.17 2.27
N ILE A 279 -3.72 14.12 3.17
CA ILE A 279 -5.03 14.80 3.19
C ILE A 279 -5.28 15.52 1.87
N ILE A 280 -4.30 16.30 1.39
CA ILE A 280 -4.42 17.04 0.12
C ILE A 280 -4.64 16.06 -1.03
N MET A 281 -3.85 14.99 -1.10
CA MET A 281 -3.98 13.96 -2.12
C MET A 281 -5.33 13.25 -2.07
N LEU A 282 -5.83 12.93 -0.88
CA LEU A 282 -7.14 12.29 -0.70
C LEU A 282 -8.29 13.18 -1.15
N LEU A 283 -8.23 14.48 -0.83
CA LEU A 283 -9.22 15.47 -1.26
C LEU A 283 -9.20 15.66 -2.78
N LEU A 284 -8.02 15.76 -3.39
CA LEU A 284 -7.89 15.86 -4.85
C LEU A 284 -8.32 14.57 -5.55
N ALA A 285 -8.02 13.40 -4.98
CA ALA A 285 -8.49 12.12 -5.48
C ALA A 285 -10.03 12.03 -5.43
N TRP A 286 -10.63 12.50 -4.34
CA TRP A 286 -12.08 12.55 -4.18
C TRP A 286 -12.72 13.47 -5.23
N LEU A 287 -12.19 14.69 -5.40
CA LEU A 287 -12.66 15.63 -6.42
C LEU A 287 -12.50 15.08 -7.84
N TRP A 288 -11.37 14.44 -8.14
CA TRP A 288 -11.10 13.84 -9.44
C TRP A 288 -12.05 12.68 -9.76
N LEU A 289 -12.23 11.74 -8.82
CA LEU A 289 -13.17 10.62 -8.99
C LEU A 289 -14.61 11.10 -9.08
N GLN A 290 -14.98 12.13 -8.32
CA GLN A 290 -16.30 12.74 -8.41
C GLN A 290 -16.51 13.38 -9.79
N PHE A 291 -15.52 14.13 -10.30
CA PHE A 291 -15.59 14.73 -11.63
C PHE A 291 -15.75 13.68 -12.72
N LEU A 292 -14.94 12.62 -12.68
CA LEU A 292 -14.89 11.60 -13.72
C LEU A 292 -16.14 10.71 -13.77
N TYR A 293 -16.74 10.41 -12.60
CA TYR A 293 -17.79 9.40 -12.49
C TYR A 293 -19.15 9.90 -12.01
N MET A 294 -19.24 11.09 -11.41
CA MET A 294 -20.49 11.64 -10.84
C MET A 294 -20.88 13.04 -11.36
N GLY A 295 -19.97 13.77 -12.00
CA GLY A 295 -20.20 15.13 -12.52
C GLY A 295 -20.09 16.27 -11.49
N PHE A 296 -19.99 17.51 -11.97
CA PHE A 296 -19.92 18.74 -11.16
C PHE A 296 -21.32 19.30 -10.86
N ASP A 297 -21.99 18.76 -9.84
CA ASP A 297 -23.26 19.33 -9.37
C ASP A 297 -23.23 19.51 -7.84
N PHE A 298 -22.40 20.43 -7.35
CA PHE A 298 -22.13 20.64 -5.92
C PHE A 298 -23.39 20.81 -5.06
N LYS A 299 -24.46 21.43 -5.58
CA LYS A 299 -25.75 21.56 -4.88
C LYS A 299 -26.42 20.21 -4.64
N LYS A 300 -26.34 19.29 -5.60
CA LYS A 300 -26.87 17.93 -5.52
C LYS A 300 -25.95 17.02 -4.68
N THR A 301 -24.64 17.23 -4.76
CA THR A 301 -23.59 16.53 -4.00
C THR A 301 -23.69 16.78 -2.50
N TRP A 302 -23.84 18.04 -2.08
CA TRP A 302 -23.94 18.41 -0.67
C TRP A 302 -25.37 18.36 -0.13
N GLY A 303 -26.38 18.37 -1.02
CA GLY A 303 -27.75 18.00 -0.72
C GLY A 303 -28.33 18.71 0.52
N CYS A 304 -28.12 20.01 0.67
CA CYS A 304 -28.77 20.74 1.75
C CYS A 304 -30.30 20.72 1.49
N GLY A 305 -31.06 19.94 2.28
CA GLY A 305 -32.53 19.88 2.18
C GLY A 305 -33.17 18.75 1.34
N SER A 306 -32.41 17.81 0.76
CA SER A 306 -33.03 16.68 0.03
C SER A 306 -33.49 15.54 0.96
N VAL A 307 -34.72 15.06 0.77
CA VAL A 307 -35.27 13.87 1.43
C VAL A 307 -34.44 12.64 1.06
N LYS A 308 -34.12 11.79 2.04
CA LYS A 308 -33.36 10.55 1.83
C LYS A 308 -34.14 9.62 0.91
N THR A 309 -33.48 9.10 -0.13
CA THR A 309 -34.11 8.14 -1.05
C THR A 309 -34.27 6.78 -0.35
N GLN A 310 -35.30 6.01 -0.70
CA GLN A 310 -35.52 4.66 -0.13
C GLN A 310 -34.28 3.75 -0.23
N LYS A 311 -33.51 3.87 -1.32
CA LYS A 311 -32.25 3.13 -1.53
C LYS A 311 -31.11 3.58 -0.59
N GLU A 312 -31.05 4.87 -0.24
CA GLU A 312 -30.08 5.37 0.74
C GLU A 312 -30.41 4.83 2.14
N ILE A 313 -31.70 4.73 2.49
CA ILE A 313 -32.15 4.13 3.75
C ILE A 313 -31.78 2.64 3.78
N ALA A 314 -31.97 1.91 2.69
CA ALA A 314 -31.57 0.51 2.57
C ALA A 314 -30.06 0.32 2.74
N ALA A 315 -29.24 1.12 2.04
CA ALA A 315 -27.79 1.11 2.17
C ALA A 315 -27.31 1.42 3.60
N TYR A 316 -27.96 2.36 4.28
CA TYR A 316 -27.66 2.68 5.68
C TYR A 316 -27.97 1.50 6.61
N ASN A 317 -29.10 0.84 6.37
CA ASN A 317 -29.52 -0.30 7.16
C ASN A 317 -28.54 -1.48 7.00
N VAL A 318 -27.93 -1.68 5.83
CA VAL A 318 -26.88 -2.68 5.63
C VAL A 318 -25.63 -2.37 6.48
N ILE A 319 -25.15 -1.13 6.45
CA ILE A 319 -23.98 -0.72 7.27
C ILE A 319 -24.31 -0.86 8.77
N ARG A 320 -25.53 -0.48 9.15
CA ARG A 320 -26.00 -0.58 10.54
C ARG A 320 -26.10 -2.03 11.00
N GLU A 321 -26.56 -2.92 10.13
CA GLU A 321 -26.67 -4.35 10.45
C GLU A 321 -25.30 -4.98 10.59
N GLU A 322 -24.36 -4.70 9.67
CA GLU A 322 -22.96 -5.13 9.79
C GLU A 322 -22.32 -4.65 11.11
N HIS A 323 -22.63 -3.43 11.56
CA HIS A 323 -22.15 -2.93 12.84
C HIS A 323 -22.83 -3.64 14.03
N ARG A 324 -24.12 -3.97 13.90
CA ARG A 324 -24.88 -4.69 14.93
C ARG A 324 -24.37 -6.12 15.12
N LEU A 325 -23.97 -6.79 14.02
CA LEU A 325 -23.39 -8.14 14.04
C LEU A 325 -22.09 -8.23 14.85
N LEU A 326 -21.37 -7.13 15.05
CA LEU A 326 -20.14 -7.08 15.86
C LEU A 326 -20.40 -7.12 17.38
N GLY A 327 -21.65 -6.94 17.84
CA GLY A 327 -21.98 -6.95 19.27
C GLY A 327 -21.31 -5.84 20.10
N PRO A 328 -21.41 -5.89 21.45
CA PRO A 328 -20.73 -4.95 22.34
C PRO A 328 -19.20 -5.13 22.31
N MET A 329 -18.44 -4.08 22.66
CA MET A 329 -16.98 -4.18 22.71
C MET A 329 -16.53 -5.22 23.75
N SER A 330 -15.73 -6.18 23.29
CA SER A 330 -15.05 -7.14 24.15
C SER A 330 -13.95 -6.45 24.98
N SER A 331 -13.65 -6.99 26.17
CA SER A 331 -12.48 -6.56 26.96
C SER A 331 -11.17 -6.68 26.18
N GLY A 332 -11.04 -7.68 25.29
CA GLY A 332 -9.86 -7.85 24.44
C GLY A 332 -9.72 -6.74 23.39
N GLU A 333 -10.84 -6.29 22.80
CA GLU A 333 -10.83 -5.13 21.88
C GLU A 333 -10.36 -3.86 22.61
N LEU A 334 -10.83 -3.65 23.85
CA LEU A 334 -10.45 -2.49 24.65
C LEU A 334 -8.98 -2.53 25.05
N SER A 335 -8.46 -3.69 25.45
CA SER A 335 -7.04 -3.86 25.76
C SER A 335 -6.16 -3.62 24.53
N VAL A 336 -6.54 -4.15 23.35
CA VAL A 336 -5.81 -3.89 22.10
C VAL A 336 -5.87 -2.41 21.71
N LEU A 337 -7.03 -1.76 21.87
CA LEU A 337 -7.15 -0.32 21.62
C LEU A 337 -6.23 0.48 22.55
N GLY A 338 -6.17 0.12 23.84
CA GLY A 338 -5.28 0.75 24.82
C GLY A 338 -3.80 0.57 24.47
N LEU A 339 -3.39 -0.66 24.12
CA LEU A 339 -2.01 -0.95 23.69
C LEU A 339 -1.65 -0.24 22.39
N PHE A 340 -2.58 -0.18 21.43
CA PHE A 340 -2.38 0.53 20.18
C PHE A 340 -2.24 2.05 20.41
N ALA A 341 -3.12 2.66 21.20
CA ALA A 341 -3.04 4.07 21.54
C ALA A 341 -1.74 4.40 22.31
N LEU A 342 -1.33 3.54 23.23
CA LEU A 342 -0.06 3.66 23.95
C LEU A 342 1.13 3.59 22.98
N LEU A 343 1.15 2.62 22.06
CA LEU A 343 2.22 2.48 21.07
C LEU A 343 2.33 3.73 20.19
N VAL A 344 1.21 4.22 19.67
CA VAL A 344 1.18 5.45 18.85
C VAL A 344 1.70 6.64 19.66
N GLY A 345 1.24 6.80 20.91
CA GLY A 345 1.75 7.83 21.82
C GLY A 345 3.25 7.74 22.04
N LEU A 346 3.77 6.54 22.28
CA LEU A 346 5.20 6.29 22.46
C LEU A 346 6.01 6.60 21.19
N TRP A 347 5.52 6.27 20.00
CA TRP A 347 6.19 6.60 18.75
C TRP A 347 6.31 8.10 18.50
N PHE A 348 5.25 8.86 18.76
CA PHE A 348 5.28 10.32 18.61
C PHE A 348 6.15 11.01 19.67
N THR A 349 6.21 10.45 20.87
CA THR A 349 6.98 11.02 21.99
C THR A 349 8.43 10.51 22.08
N ARG A 350 8.82 9.54 21.23
CA ARG A 350 10.16 8.91 21.25
C ARG A 350 11.27 9.93 21.12
N ASP A 351 11.18 10.73 20.07
CA ASP A 351 12.08 11.84 19.77
C ASP A 351 11.34 12.83 18.87
N PRO A 352 10.49 13.68 19.47
CA PRO A 352 9.63 14.58 18.70
C PRO A 352 10.37 15.74 18.03
N GLY A 353 11.66 15.96 18.35
CA GLY A 353 12.48 17.04 17.80
C GLY A 353 12.20 18.44 18.37
N PHE A 354 11.03 18.69 18.97
CA PHE A 354 10.68 19.96 19.63
C PHE A 354 10.83 19.95 21.16
N VAL A 355 10.82 18.75 21.77
CA VAL A 355 11.05 18.50 23.20
C VAL A 355 11.99 17.29 23.30
N THR A 356 12.83 17.22 24.34
CA THR A 356 13.65 16.03 24.61
C THR A 356 12.74 14.81 24.74
N GLY A 357 12.85 13.89 23.79
CA GLY A 357 12.05 12.66 23.78
C GLY A 357 12.39 11.75 24.96
N TRP A 358 11.45 10.87 25.32
CA TRP A 358 11.68 9.93 26.43
C TRP A 358 12.87 9.00 26.15
N ALA A 359 13.17 8.70 24.88
CA ALA A 359 14.31 7.86 24.52
C ALA A 359 15.65 8.47 24.96
N THR A 360 15.80 9.78 24.85
CA THR A 360 17.01 10.49 25.28
C THR A 360 17.14 10.46 26.81
N CYS A 361 16.03 10.60 27.54
CA CYS A 361 16.03 10.57 29.00
C CYS A 361 16.27 9.15 29.57
N THR A 362 15.72 8.10 28.96
CA THR A 362 15.78 6.74 29.52
C THR A 362 16.96 5.92 29.03
N PHE A 363 17.50 6.16 27.83
CA PHE A 363 18.54 5.33 27.23
C PHE A 363 19.87 6.06 26.97
N ASN A 364 19.91 7.40 27.04
CA ASN A 364 21.13 8.21 26.79
C ASN A 364 21.66 8.93 28.04
N SER A 365 21.19 8.58 29.23
CA SER A 365 21.86 8.98 30.47
C SER A 365 23.05 8.03 30.68
N ASP A 366 24.27 8.56 30.68
CA ASP A 366 25.51 7.85 30.98
C ASP A 366 25.34 6.92 32.19
N ALA A 367 25.21 5.63 31.93
CA ALA A 367 25.36 4.58 32.91
C ALA A 367 25.68 3.29 32.15
N GLU A 368 26.96 2.93 32.21
CA GLU A 368 27.39 1.59 32.62
C GLU A 368 26.21 0.62 32.77
N TYR A 369 26.18 -0.43 31.96
CA TYR A 369 25.34 -1.60 32.17
C TYR A 369 25.78 -2.27 33.49
N GLY A 370 25.53 -1.58 34.61
CA GLY A 370 25.25 -2.19 35.88
C GLY A 370 24.01 -3.01 35.61
N SER A 371 24.23 -4.31 35.47
CA SER A 371 23.26 -5.34 35.73
C SER A 371 22.13 -4.77 36.57
N LEU A 372 21.00 -4.48 35.93
CA LEU A 372 19.74 -4.40 36.63
C LEU A 372 19.59 -5.81 37.21
N HIS A 373 20.12 -5.99 38.42
CA HIS A 373 19.79 -7.07 39.32
C HIS A 373 18.30 -6.93 39.52
N GLN A 374 17.56 -7.54 38.61
CA GLN A 374 16.18 -7.86 38.79
C GLN A 374 16.18 -8.93 39.88
N ASN A 375 16.26 -8.47 41.13
CA ASN A 375 15.82 -9.21 42.31
C ASN A 375 14.28 -9.34 42.23
N HIS A 376 13.83 -10.03 41.20
CA HIS A 376 12.65 -10.85 41.26
C HIS A 376 13.16 -12.28 41.11
N SER A 377 13.71 -12.79 42.21
CA SER A 377 13.68 -14.22 42.49
C SER A 377 12.22 -14.65 42.34
N CYS A 378 11.86 -15.09 41.14
CA CYS A 378 10.74 -15.99 40.95
C CYS A 378 11.18 -17.28 41.64
N ASP A 379 10.93 -17.34 42.95
CA ASP A 379 10.85 -18.59 43.68
C ASP A 379 9.77 -19.41 42.97
N VAL A 380 10.20 -20.31 42.09
CA VAL A 380 9.36 -21.39 41.56
C VAL A 380 9.21 -22.39 42.69
N ARG A 381 8.52 -21.95 43.75
CA ARG A 381 7.87 -22.86 44.68
C ARG A 381 6.62 -23.33 43.96
N GLY A 382 6.57 -24.65 43.73
CA GLY A 382 5.41 -25.33 43.20
C GLY A 382 4.22 -25.10 44.14
N GLU A 383 3.49 -24.01 43.90
CA GLU A 383 2.16 -23.84 44.43
C GLU A 383 1.20 -24.54 43.48
N THR A 384 0.60 -25.60 44.01
CA THR A 384 -0.53 -26.33 43.44
C THR A 384 -1.55 -25.37 42.80
N PRO A 385 -2.12 -25.71 41.63
CA PRO A 385 -3.06 -24.83 40.95
C PRO A 385 -4.29 -24.59 41.83
N ARG A 386 -4.44 -23.37 42.35
CA ARG A 386 -5.69 -22.90 42.95
C ARG A 386 -6.77 -22.96 41.88
N GLN A 387 -7.71 -23.88 42.07
CA GLN A 387 -8.95 -23.98 41.32
C GLN A 387 -9.65 -22.62 41.35
N GLY A 388 -9.77 -21.95 40.20
CA GLY A 388 -10.57 -20.73 40.05
C GLY A 388 -9.95 -19.61 39.20
N CYS A 389 -8.65 -19.64 38.87
CA CYS A 389 -8.09 -18.66 37.94
C CYS A 389 -8.55 -18.97 36.51
N ARG A 390 -9.54 -18.21 36.01
CA ARG A 390 -9.80 -18.14 34.56
C ARG A 390 -8.51 -17.69 33.89
N VAL A 391 -7.83 -18.61 33.21
CA VAL A 391 -6.65 -18.29 32.40
C VAL A 391 -7.07 -17.20 31.42
N ALA A 392 -6.55 -15.98 31.60
CA ALA A 392 -6.84 -14.88 30.70
C ALA A 392 -6.42 -15.33 29.28
N CYS A 393 -7.36 -15.35 28.35
CA CYS A 393 -7.06 -15.74 26.98
C CYS A 393 -5.99 -14.77 26.43
N PRO A 394 -4.89 -15.29 25.87
CA PRO A 394 -3.84 -14.44 25.33
C PRO A 394 -4.41 -13.56 24.21
N LEU A 395 -4.11 -12.25 24.24
CA LEU A 395 -4.60 -11.29 23.24
C LEU A 395 -4.20 -11.68 21.81
N LEU A 396 -3.01 -12.26 21.64
CA LEU A 396 -2.53 -12.76 20.37
C LEU A 396 -1.65 -14.00 20.61
N THR A 397 -1.95 -15.09 19.91
CA THR A 397 -1.11 -16.29 19.93
C THR A 397 -0.05 -16.19 18.83
N TRP A 398 1.17 -16.68 19.10
CA TRP A 398 2.26 -16.70 18.11
C TRP A 398 1.85 -17.35 16.78
N LYS A 399 1.06 -18.43 16.81
CA LYS A 399 0.54 -19.08 15.58
C LYS A 399 -0.25 -18.13 14.68
N VAL A 400 -1.03 -17.22 15.28
CA VAL A 400 -1.80 -16.21 14.53
C VAL A 400 -0.86 -15.14 13.98
N ALA A 401 0.06 -14.65 14.80
CA ALA A 401 1.08 -13.68 14.39
C ALA A 401 1.91 -14.20 13.21
N GLN A 402 2.46 -15.40 13.32
CA GLN A 402 3.27 -16.05 12.30
C GLN A 402 2.51 -16.24 10.98
N LYS A 403 1.22 -16.63 11.04
CA LYS A 403 0.41 -16.88 9.84
C LYS A 403 0.03 -15.59 9.10
N LYS A 404 -0.24 -14.49 9.83
CA LYS A 404 -0.68 -13.22 9.25
C LYS A 404 0.48 -12.27 8.91
N MET A 405 1.67 -12.48 9.46
CA MET A 405 2.81 -11.61 9.20
C MET A 405 3.32 -11.75 7.76
N PRO A 406 3.54 -10.63 7.03
CA PRO A 406 4.16 -10.64 5.71
C PRO A 406 5.70 -10.76 5.79
N TRP A 407 6.21 -11.94 6.12
CA TRP A 407 7.65 -12.24 6.19
C TRP A 407 8.43 -11.86 4.93
N ASN A 408 7.77 -11.90 3.77
CA ASN A 408 8.37 -11.52 2.50
C ASN A 408 8.89 -10.07 2.49
N ILE A 409 8.16 -9.15 3.12
CA ILE A 409 8.56 -7.73 3.17
C ILE A 409 9.73 -7.54 4.14
N VAL A 410 9.70 -8.25 5.28
CA VAL A 410 10.79 -8.23 6.29
C VAL A 410 12.12 -8.69 5.68
N LEU A 411 12.10 -9.76 4.88
CA LEU A 411 13.28 -10.23 4.16
C LEU A 411 13.71 -9.29 3.04
N LEU A 412 12.75 -8.71 2.31
CA LEU A 412 13.03 -7.75 1.24
C LEU A 412 13.70 -6.48 1.75
N LEU A 413 13.27 -5.95 2.90
CA LEU A 413 13.95 -4.83 3.56
C LEU A 413 15.41 -5.17 3.86
N GLY A 414 15.66 -6.35 4.42
CA GLY A 414 17.01 -6.84 4.72
C GLY A 414 17.90 -6.97 3.47
N GLY A 415 17.36 -7.53 2.39
CA GLY A 415 18.05 -7.62 1.10
C GLY A 415 18.37 -6.25 0.52
N GLY A 416 17.47 -5.28 0.67
CA GLY A 416 17.71 -3.90 0.27
C GLY A 416 18.80 -3.20 1.07
N PHE A 417 18.83 -3.38 2.39
CA PHE A 417 19.90 -2.84 3.23
C PHE A 417 21.25 -3.50 2.91
N ALA A 418 21.24 -4.80 2.59
CA ALA A 418 22.41 -5.48 2.08
C ALA A 418 22.90 -4.83 0.78
N LEU A 419 22.02 -4.64 -0.22
CA LEU A 419 22.39 -3.99 -1.49
C LEU A 419 23.01 -2.61 -1.30
N ALA A 420 22.43 -1.79 -0.43
CA ALA A 420 22.94 -0.46 -0.15
C ALA A 420 24.34 -0.49 0.48
N LYS A 421 24.53 -1.36 1.47
CA LYS A 421 25.83 -1.53 2.12
C LYS A 421 26.87 -2.12 1.16
N GLY A 422 26.49 -3.11 0.35
CA GLY A 422 27.36 -3.69 -0.67
C GLY A 422 27.74 -2.68 -1.76
N SER A 423 26.83 -1.78 -2.16
CA SER A 423 27.12 -0.71 -3.12
C SER A 423 28.14 0.29 -2.58
N GLU A 424 28.10 0.54 -1.27
CA GLU A 424 29.08 1.37 -0.58
C GLU A 424 30.45 0.70 -0.45
N GLU A 425 30.48 -0.52 0.09
CA GLU A 425 31.73 -1.27 0.31
C GLU A 425 32.46 -1.59 -1.01
N SER A 426 31.71 -1.82 -2.10
CA SER A 426 32.29 -2.10 -3.41
C SER A 426 32.85 -0.89 -4.14
N GLY A 427 32.54 0.34 -3.71
CA GLY A 427 32.84 1.58 -4.43
C GLY A 427 31.87 1.93 -5.57
N LEU A 428 30.85 1.08 -5.81
CA LEU A 428 29.88 1.27 -6.89
C LEU A 428 29.08 2.57 -6.74
N SER A 429 28.71 2.93 -5.51
CA SER A 429 28.00 4.18 -5.21
C SER A 429 28.78 5.41 -5.70
N THR A 430 30.08 5.47 -5.42
CA THR A 430 30.97 6.55 -5.85
C THR A 430 31.12 6.58 -7.37
N TRP A 431 31.28 5.40 -7.99
CA TRP A 431 31.36 5.30 -9.45
C TRP A 431 30.08 5.80 -10.14
N MET A 432 28.91 5.37 -9.67
CA MET A 432 27.62 5.83 -10.19
C MET A 432 27.43 7.33 -10.00
N GLY A 433 27.84 7.86 -8.85
CA GLY A 433 27.80 9.29 -8.56
C GLY A 433 28.61 10.14 -9.56
N ASN A 434 29.81 9.68 -9.91
CA ASN A 434 30.68 10.35 -10.89
C ASN A 434 30.10 10.34 -12.32
N GLN A 435 29.35 9.29 -12.69
CA GLN A 435 28.65 9.26 -13.98
C GLN A 435 27.47 10.24 -14.04
N LEU A 436 26.95 10.66 -12.89
CA LEU A 436 25.80 11.57 -12.77
C LEU A 436 26.21 13.04 -12.61
N THR A 437 27.51 13.37 -12.58
CA THR A 437 28.01 14.75 -12.53
C THR A 437 27.46 15.66 -13.64
N PRO A 438 27.22 15.21 -14.89
CA PRO A 438 26.60 16.05 -15.93
C PRO A 438 25.20 16.56 -15.58
N LEU A 439 24.47 15.90 -14.66
CA LEU A 439 23.15 16.36 -14.20
C LEU A 439 23.21 17.61 -13.32
N HIS A 440 24.39 18.05 -12.87
CA HIS A 440 24.56 19.27 -12.07
C HIS A 440 24.00 20.54 -12.76
N ASN A 441 23.91 20.54 -14.10
CA ASN A 441 23.37 21.67 -14.86
C ASN A 441 21.82 21.73 -14.87
N ILE A 442 21.15 20.67 -14.40
CA ILE A 442 19.68 20.61 -14.36
C ILE A 442 19.20 21.15 -13.01
N PRO A 443 18.21 22.04 -12.96
CA PRO A 443 17.69 22.54 -11.69
C PRO A 443 17.08 21.39 -10.86
N ALA A 444 17.33 21.41 -9.55
CA ALA A 444 16.95 20.32 -8.65
C ALA A 444 15.47 19.93 -8.73
N TRP A 445 14.56 20.91 -8.83
CA TRP A 445 13.12 20.65 -8.94
C TRP A 445 12.76 19.86 -10.22
N ALA A 446 13.45 20.09 -11.33
CA ALA A 446 13.19 19.39 -12.59
C ALA A 446 13.73 17.95 -12.53
N MET A 447 14.88 17.74 -11.90
CA MET A 447 15.42 16.40 -11.65
C MET A 447 14.43 15.57 -10.84
N VAL A 448 13.87 16.11 -9.75
CA VAL A 448 12.90 15.40 -8.91
C VAL A 448 11.65 15.01 -9.71
N ILE A 449 11.12 15.89 -10.55
CA ILE A 449 9.94 15.57 -11.39
C ILE A 449 10.25 14.40 -12.35
N VAL A 450 11.39 14.45 -13.04
CA VAL A 450 11.78 13.39 -14.00
C VAL A 450 11.95 12.05 -13.27
N LEU A 451 12.59 12.06 -12.10
CA LEU A 451 12.80 10.86 -11.29
C LEU A 451 11.49 10.31 -10.70
N CYS A 452 10.59 11.19 -10.24
CA CYS A 452 9.27 10.78 -9.76
C CYS A 452 8.45 10.17 -10.90
N LEU A 453 8.45 10.76 -12.10
CA LEU A 453 7.77 10.21 -13.28
C LEU A 453 8.33 8.83 -13.65
N LEU A 454 9.66 8.68 -13.67
CA LEU A 454 10.30 7.40 -13.95
C LEU A 454 9.86 6.33 -12.95
N ILE A 455 9.93 6.63 -11.66
CA ILE A 455 9.56 5.70 -10.59
C ILE A 455 8.07 5.37 -10.63
N THR A 456 7.21 6.35 -10.88
CA THR A 456 5.76 6.15 -10.99
C THR A 456 5.41 5.26 -12.18
N ILE A 457 6.11 5.37 -13.32
CA ILE A 457 5.89 4.45 -14.45
C ILE A 457 6.39 3.05 -14.12
N LEU A 458 7.56 2.91 -13.49
CA LEU A 458 8.13 1.61 -13.16
C LEU A 458 7.32 0.87 -12.10
N THR A 459 6.78 1.58 -11.11
CA THR A 459 5.98 0.98 -10.04
C THR A 459 4.61 0.46 -10.52
N GLU A 460 4.14 0.85 -11.71
CA GLU A 460 2.94 0.24 -12.31
C GLU A 460 3.18 -1.21 -12.78
N CYS A 461 4.46 -1.55 -13.03
CA CYS A 461 4.87 -2.87 -13.54
C CYS A 461 5.71 -3.66 -12.53
N THR A 462 6.02 -3.10 -11.37
CA THR A 462 6.95 -3.67 -10.39
C THR A 462 6.47 -3.37 -8.98
N SER A 463 6.76 -4.27 -8.02
CA SER A 463 6.40 -4.07 -6.61
C SER A 463 6.94 -2.76 -6.03
N ASN A 464 6.08 -1.96 -5.39
CA ASN A 464 6.42 -0.67 -4.77
C ASN A 464 7.69 -0.75 -3.90
N VAL A 465 7.81 -1.80 -3.09
CA VAL A 465 8.95 -1.96 -2.16
C VAL A 465 10.23 -2.26 -2.92
N ALA A 466 10.16 -3.11 -3.96
CA ALA A 466 11.30 -3.43 -4.80
C ALA A 466 11.80 -2.19 -5.57
N THR A 467 10.88 -1.40 -6.14
CA THR A 467 11.21 -0.14 -6.81
C THR A 467 11.95 0.81 -5.87
N ALA A 468 11.44 1.02 -4.65
CA ALA A 468 12.12 1.86 -3.66
C ALA A 468 13.51 1.31 -3.29
N THR A 469 13.64 -0.01 -3.12
CA THR A 469 14.90 -0.65 -2.77
C THR A 469 15.98 -0.51 -3.85
N ILE A 470 15.59 -0.57 -5.13
CA ILE A 470 16.53 -0.43 -6.26
C ILE A 470 16.98 1.03 -6.39
N PHE A 471 16.05 1.98 -6.37
CA PHE A 471 16.36 3.37 -6.72
C PHE A 471 16.96 4.19 -5.57
N LEU A 472 16.56 3.96 -4.32
CA LEU A 472 16.99 4.83 -3.22
C LEU A 472 18.51 4.89 -2.98
N PRO A 473 19.27 3.79 -3.05
CA PRO A 473 20.74 3.86 -2.97
C PRO A 473 21.35 4.70 -4.08
N VAL A 474 20.84 4.56 -5.30
CA VAL A 474 21.30 5.32 -6.48
C VAL A 474 21.02 6.81 -6.30
N LEU A 475 19.82 7.15 -5.83
CA LEU A 475 19.42 8.54 -5.57
C LEU A 475 20.26 9.17 -4.45
N ALA A 476 20.62 8.41 -3.42
CA ALA A 476 21.50 8.87 -2.36
C ALA A 476 22.89 9.21 -2.90
N SER A 477 23.52 8.31 -3.67
CA SER A 477 24.83 8.56 -4.28
C SER A 477 24.79 9.75 -5.24
N MET A 478 23.75 9.84 -6.06
CA MET A 478 23.52 10.98 -6.95
C MET A 478 23.43 12.30 -6.18
N SER A 479 22.66 12.33 -5.08
CA SER A 479 22.48 13.56 -4.28
C SER A 479 23.79 14.05 -3.67
N GLN A 480 24.67 13.13 -3.26
CA GLN A 480 26.00 13.47 -2.75
C GLN A 480 26.91 14.04 -3.83
N SER A 481 26.91 13.44 -5.03
CA SER A 481 27.76 13.90 -6.14
C SER A 481 27.32 15.23 -6.72
N ILE A 482 26.02 15.53 -6.74
CA ILE A 482 25.49 16.80 -7.23
C ILE A 482 25.49 17.87 -6.12
N GLY A 483 25.65 17.50 -4.85
CA GLY A 483 25.62 18.42 -3.72
C GLY A 483 24.21 18.92 -3.37
N VAL A 484 23.18 18.11 -3.64
CA VAL A 484 21.78 18.39 -3.28
C VAL A 484 21.40 17.61 -2.04
N ASN A 485 20.60 18.21 -1.15
CA ASN A 485 20.13 17.53 0.06
C ASN A 485 19.48 16.17 -0.30
N PRO A 486 19.96 15.03 0.24
CA PRO A 486 19.44 13.71 -0.11
C PRO A 486 17.93 13.57 0.09
N LEU A 487 17.38 14.23 1.12
CA LEU A 487 15.95 14.18 1.42
C LEU A 487 15.10 14.85 0.33
N TYR A 488 15.65 15.86 -0.36
CA TYR A 488 14.95 16.56 -1.44
C TYR A 488 14.63 15.65 -2.62
N VAL A 489 15.43 14.60 -2.83
CA VAL A 489 15.25 13.63 -3.92
C VAL A 489 14.65 12.32 -3.42
N MET A 490 15.16 11.77 -2.32
CA MET A 490 14.76 10.46 -1.82
C MET A 490 13.31 10.45 -1.34
N VAL A 491 12.85 11.48 -0.60
CA VAL A 491 11.49 11.52 -0.04
C VAL A 491 10.43 11.54 -1.16
N PRO A 492 10.49 12.44 -2.16
CA PRO A 492 9.53 12.42 -3.27
C PRO A 492 9.52 11.12 -4.07
N CYS A 493 10.70 10.54 -4.31
CA CYS A 493 10.85 9.29 -5.04
C CYS A 493 10.25 8.10 -4.26
N THR A 494 10.40 8.06 -2.94
CA THR A 494 9.77 7.04 -2.09
C THR A 494 8.24 7.12 -2.14
N LEU A 495 7.68 8.34 -2.06
CA LEU A 495 6.23 8.52 -2.18
C LEU A 495 5.74 8.11 -3.58
N SER A 496 6.49 8.46 -4.62
CA SER A 496 6.19 8.12 -6.02
C SER A 496 6.15 6.61 -6.27
N ALA A 497 6.98 5.83 -5.56
CA ALA A 497 6.92 4.36 -5.63
C ALA A 497 5.60 3.79 -5.09
N SER A 498 4.84 4.56 -4.31
CA SER A 498 3.51 4.15 -3.82
C SER A 498 2.35 4.63 -4.72
N PHE A 499 2.62 5.46 -5.73
CA PHE A 499 1.62 5.98 -6.67
C PHE A 499 1.43 5.03 -7.86
N ALA A 500 0.86 3.87 -7.56
CA ALA A 500 0.55 2.83 -8.54
C ALA A 500 -0.97 2.74 -8.74
N PHE A 501 -1.51 3.62 -9.60
CA PHE A 501 -2.95 3.84 -9.76
C PHE A 501 -3.52 3.36 -11.11
N MET A 502 -2.69 2.99 -12.10
CA MET A 502 -3.12 2.73 -13.48
C MET A 502 -3.52 1.28 -13.75
N LEU A 503 -2.75 0.31 -13.26
CA LEU A 503 -2.91 -1.11 -13.61
C LEU A 503 -3.46 -1.96 -12.45
N PRO A 504 -4.31 -2.97 -12.73
CA PRO A 504 -4.78 -3.92 -11.71
C PRO A 504 -3.65 -4.68 -11.03
N VAL A 505 -2.63 -5.06 -11.79
CA VAL A 505 -1.52 -5.90 -11.33
C VAL A 505 -0.52 -5.10 -10.48
N ALA A 506 -0.50 -3.77 -10.61
CA ALA A 506 0.50 -2.91 -9.98
C ALA A 506 0.51 -3.03 -8.44
N THR A 507 -0.68 -3.13 -7.83
CA THR A 507 -0.79 -3.29 -6.38
C THR A 507 -1.89 -4.26 -5.99
N PRO A 508 -1.75 -5.00 -4.87
CA PRO A 508 -2.81 -5.89 -4.40
C PRO A 508 -4.16 -5.18 -4.15
N PRO A 509 -4.23 -3.95 -3.59
CA PRO A 509 -5.47 -3.17 -3.52
C PRO A 509 -6.19 -3.06 -4.87
N ASN A 510 -5.46 -2.72 -5.92
CA ASN A 510 -6.00 -2.59 -7.27
C ASN A 510 -6.53 -3.92 -7.80
N ALA A 511 -5.78 -5.00 -7.61
CA ALA A 511 -6.17 -6.36 -8.04
C ALA A 511 -7.43 -6.85 -7.30
N ILE A 512 -7.53 -6.61 -5.99
CA ILE A 512 -8.69 -6.98 -5.17
C ILE A 512 -9.93 -6.29 -5.72
N VAL A 513 -9.89 -4.97 -5.87
CA VAL A 513 -11.02 -4.17 -6.40
C VAL A 513 -11.40 -4.61 -7.83
N PHE A 514 -10.42 -4.88 -8.69
CA PHE A 514 -10.65 -5.33 -10.05
C PHE A 514 -11.34 -6.71 -10.12
N SER A 515 -11.04 -7.62 -9.18
CA SER A 515 -11.58 -8.98 -9.16
C SER A 515 -13.11 -9.07 -8.97
N TYR A 516 -13.73 -7.99 -8.45
CA TYR A 516 -15.18 -7.92 -8.26
C TYR A 516 -15.96 -7.58 -9.54
N GLY A 517 -15.27 -7.27 -10.66
CA GLY A 517 -15.88 -7.25 -12.00
C GLY A 517 -16.63 -5.97 -12.41
N TYR A 518 -16.62 -4.90 -11.59
CA TYR A 518 -17.24 -3.62 -11.95
C TYR A 518 -16.39 -2.75 -12.90
N LEU A 519 -15.08 -2.99 -12.97
CA LEU A 519 -14.11 -2.12 -13.62
C LEU A 519 -13.49 -2.77 -14.87
N LYS A 520 -13.31 -1.97 -15.93
CA LYS A 520 -12.47 -2.34 -17.08
C LYS A 520 -11.06 -1.76 -16.87
N VAL A 521 -10.04 -2.39 -17.46
CA VAL A 521 -8.64 -1.90 -17.37
C VAL A 521 -8.54 -0.46 -17.86
N SER A 522 -9.27 -0.10 -18.93
CA SER A 522 -9.32 1.26 -19.45
C SER A 522 -9.86 2.30 -18.45
N ASP A 523 -10.79 1.91 -17.57
CA ASP A 523 -11.37 2.80 -16.58
C ASP A 523 -10.34 3.14 -15.49
N MET A 524 -9.61 2.12 -15.04
CA MET A 524 -8.49 2.26 -14.11
C MET A 524 -7.34 3.07 -14.70
N THR A 525 -6.93 2.79 -15.94
CA THR A 525 -5.80 3.49 -16.56
C THR A 525 -6.12 4.98 -16.76
N LYS A 526 -7.33 5.33 -17.23
CA LYS A 526 -7.76 6.72 -17.41
C LYS A 526 -7.80 7.49 -16.08
N ALA A 527 -8.36 6.88 -15.04
CA ALA A 527 -8.39 7.50 -13.71
C ALA A 527 -6.98 7.60 -13.10
N GLY A 528 -6.17 6.56 -13.30
CA GLY A 528 -4.85 6.40 -12.70
C GLY A 528 -3.78 7.34 -13.25
N ILE A 529 -3.76 7.60 -14.57
CA ILE A 529 -2.78 8.53 -15.16
C ILE A 529 -2.90 9.92 -14.51
N THR A 530 -4.13 10.43 -14.38
CA THR A 530 -4.35 11.73 -13.73
C THR A 530 -4.01 11.66 -12.24
N MET A 531 -4.31 10.56 -11.57
CA MET A 531 -3.94 10.39 -10.16
C MET A 531 -2.42 10.35 -9.94
N ASN A 532 -1.67 9.73 -10.84
CA ASN A 532 -0.21 9.73 -10.81
C ASN A 532 0.34 11.16 -10.95
N ILE A 533 -0.21 11.95 -11.88
CA ILE A 533 0.16 13.37 -12.05
C ILE A 533 -0.19 14.19 -10.80
N ILE A 534 -1.42 14.06 -10.27
CA ILE A 534 -1.84 14.71 -9.03
C ILE A 534 -0.88 14.34 -7.90
N GLY A 535 -0.51 13.06 -7.80
CA GLY A 535 0.37 12.59 -6.75
C GLY A 535 1.76 13.24 -6.79
N ILE A 536 2.36 13.29 -7.96
CA ILE A 536 3.65 13.97 -8.17
C ILE A 536 3.54 15.46 -7.85
N LEU A 537 2.49 16.14 -8.31
CA LEU A 537 2.29 17.57 -8.03
C LEU A 537 2.09 17.85 -6.54
N CYS A 538 1.32 17.03 -5.82
CA CYS A 538 1.15 17.14 -4.37
C CYS A 538 2.48 16.95 -3.63
N THR A 539 3.24 15.93 -4.01
CA THR A 539 4.55 15.67 -3.40
C THR A 539 5.54 16.80 -3.70
N MET A 540 5.50 17.37 -4.91
CA MET A 540 6.31 18.55 -5.27
C MET A 540 5.92 19.78 -4.48
N LEU A 541 4.61 20.00 -4.28
CA LEU A 541 4.11 21.08 -3.42
C LEU A 541 4.61 20.86 -1.98
N ALA A 542 4.47 19.65 -1.44
CA ALA A 542 4.88 19.31 -0.09
C ALA A 542 6.37 19.54 0.16
N ILE A 543 7.23 19.00 -0.72
CA ILE A 543 8.69 19.09 -0.55
C ILE A 543 9.22 20.52 -0.70
N ASN A 544 8.64 21.32 -1.59
CA ASN A 544 9.10 22.70 -1.83
C ASN A 544 8.49 23.74 -0.87
N THR A 545 7.46 23.39 -0.11
CA THR A 545 6.81 24.29 0.86
C THR A 545 7.16 23.92 2.30
N TRP A 546 6.32 23.15 2.99
CA TRP A 546 6.57 22.79 4.39
C TRP A 546 7.73 21.79 4.55
N GLY A 547 7.99 20.91 3.57
CA GLY A 547 9.16 20.03 3.59
C GLY A 547 10.47 20.81 3.62
N ARG A 548 10.56 21.88 2.82
CA ARG A 548 11.70 22.81 2.79
C ARG A 548 11.93 23.48 4.14
N ALA A 549 10.85 23.91 4.79
CA ALA A 549 10.90 24.52 6.13
C ALA A 549 11.24 23.51 7.24
N MET A 550 10.71 22.28 7.17
CA MET A 550 10.91 21.24 8.19
C MET A 550 12.30 20.63 8.15
N PHE A 551 12.85 20.39 6.95
CA PHE A 551 14.10 19.65 6.77
C PHE A 551 15.28 20.52 6.32
N HIS A 552 15.10 21.84 6.25
CA HIS A 552 16.12 22.80 5.78
C HIS A 552 16.77 22.36 4.46
N LEU A 553 15.93 22.09 3.44
CA LEU A 553 16.36 21.44 2.19
C LEU A 553 17.23 22.32 1.27
N ASP A 554 17.46 23.58 1.63
CA ASP A 554 18.21 24.57 0.84
C ASP A 554 19.71 24.43 0.96
N SER A 555 20.19 23.89 2.07
CA SER A 555 21.60 23.64 2.30
C SER A 555 21.89 22.16 2.19
N PHE A 556 23.09 21.86 1.67
CA PHE A 556 23.62 20.51 1.74
C PHE A 556 24.02 20.22 3.20
N PRO A 557 23.42 19.21 3.84
CA PRO A 557 23.64 19.00 5.26
C PRO A 557 25.03 18.42 5.53
N ALA A 558 25.66 18.82 6.64
CA ALA A 558 27.00 18.36 7.02
C ALA A 558 27.08 16.84 7.16
N TRP A 559 26.03 16.20 7.68
CA TRP A 559 25.96 14.73 7.83
C TRP A 559 25.92 13.97 6.49
N ALA A 560 25.58 14.63 5.38
CA ALA A 560 25.60 14.03 4.05
C ALA A 560 26.96 14.16 3.35
N ASN A 561 27.83 15.03 3.87
CA ASN A 561 29.11 15.34 3.27
C ASN A 561 30.19 14.32 3.65
N ARG A 562 30.57 13.48 2.67
CA ARG A 562 31.65 12.50 2.83
C ARG A 562 33.05 13.06 2.53
N THR A 563 33.17 14.29 2.03
CA THR A 563 34.47 14.92 1.74
C THR A 563 35.16 15.55 2.96
N GLY A 564 34.56 15.41 4.15
CA GLY A 564 35.03 16.00 5.41
C GLY A 564 35.59 15.00 6.43
N SER A 565 36.29 13.95 5.99
CA SER A 565 37.09 13.07 6.85
C SER A 565 38.37 12.64 6.17
#